data_AF-A0A7K1KQS5-F1
#
_entry.id   AF-A0A7K1KQS5-F1
#
_cell.length_a   1.000
_cell.length_b   1.000
_cell.length_c   1.000
_cell.angle_alpha   90.00
_cell.angle_beta   90.00
_cell.angle_gamma   90.00
#
_symmetry.space_group_name_H-M   'P 1'
#
loop_
_entity.id
_entity.type
_entity.pdbx_description
1 polymer ?
#
loop_
_entity_poly.entity_id
_entity_poly.type
_entity_poly.pdbx_seq_one_letter_code
_entity_poly.pdbx_strand_id
1 'polypeptide(L)'
;MALSDIEKSFIYEYSARLLERDMLTNQLFAGSAVGRNLRSLVLGQPVRAQTFTNPFEDAISGTLRADAGATRQAARNVGEAASMMGVARTGVSTITGALRDMQEIIDKINSGELDGSSSVVQGDYNALRDKIVGTISGTDFNGISMLDSAKWGTSQIGMDGKVFIQSGPKGGFDISFHAVDTPSSGVAWADLAGADLGAEGTRANQLGYVQALASEMDSVQSMYRSKEDSLHSQELALQSQAQILDNAARLRKPSDPGMTLEKLLAELILKESGTIFDSKG
;
A
#
# COMPACT_ATOMS: atom_id res chain seq x y z
N MET A 1 29.01 -79.39 37.28
CA MET A 1 27.74 -79.96 36.79
C MET A 1 27.54 -79.44 35.37
N ALA A 2 27.69 -80.30 34.37
CA ALA A 2 27.41 -79.92 32.99
C ALA A 2 25.89 -80.02 32.78
N LEU A 3 25.28 -78.94 32.27
CA LEU A 3 23.89 -78.92 31.85
C LEU A 3 23.61 -80.10 30.91
N SER A 4 22.49 -80.78 31.09
CA SER A 4 22.06 -81.84 30.18
C SER A 4 21.81 -81.23 28.80
N ASP A 5 22.03 -81.99 27.73
CA ASP A 5 21.92 -81.45 26.37
C ASP A 5 20.50 -80.96 26.03
N ILE A 6 19.48 -81.42 26.77
CA ILE A 6 18.08 -80.95 26.70
C ILE A 6 17.92 -79.55 27.32
N GLU A 7 18.59 -79.27 28.43
CA GLU A 7 18.54 -77.94 29.06
C GLU A 7 19.29 -76.91 28.21
N LYS A 8 20.39 -77.31 27.57
CA LYS A 8 21.11 -76.46 26.61
C LYS A 8 20.28 -76.14 25.38
N SER A 9 19.57 -77.13 24.81
CA SER A 9 18.70 -76.88 23.66
C SER A 9 17.50 -76.01 24.01
N PHE A 10 16.92 -76.18 25.20
CA PHE A 10 15.82 -75.33 25.68
C PHE A 10 16.26 -73.89 25.91
N ILE A 11 17.41 -73.67 26.55
CA ILE A 11 17.98 -72.32 26.75
C ILE A 11 18.30 -71.69 25.39
N TYR A 12 18.85 -72.45 24.45
CA TYR A 12 19.15 -71.97 23.10
C TYR A 12 17.87 -71.57 22.35
N GLU A 13 16.85 -72.43 22.30
CA GLU A 13 15.57 -72.12 21.64
C GLU A 13 14.84 -70.95 22.30
N TYR A 14 14.84 -70.86 23.64
CA TYR A 14 14.22 -69.77 24.35
C TYR A 14 14.95 -68.45 24.11
N SER A 15 16.29 -68.46 24.11
CA SER A 15 17.10 -67.28 23.78
C SER A 15 16.93 -66.85 22.32
N ALA A 16 16.81 -67.79 21.39
CA ALA A 16 16.55 -67.51 19.98
C ALA A 16 15.17 -66.86 19.79
N ARG A 17 14.14 -67.35 20.48
CA ARG A 17 12.80 -66.75 20.45
C ARG A 17 12.74 -65.36 21.06
N LEU A 18 13.47 -65.13 22.15
CA LEU A 18 13.58 -63.79 22.74
C LEU A 18 14.29 -62.82 21.81
N LEU A 19 15.37 -63.26 21.16
CA LEU A 19 16.11 -62.44 20.21
C LEU A 19 15.28 -62.13 18.95
N GLU A 20 14.52 -63.10 18.46
CA GLU A 20 13.58 -62.92 17.34
C GLU A 20 12.47 -61.94 17.71
N ARG A 21 11.91 -62.05 18.92
CA ARG A 21 10.92 -61.11 19.43
C ARG A 21 11.51 -59.71 19.60
N ASP A 22 12.72 -59.56 20.11
CA ASP A 22 13.40 -58.27 20.23
C ASP A 22 13.72 -57.66 18.87
N MET A 23 14.12 -58.47 17.88
CA MET A 23 14.33 -58.00 16.51
C MET A 23 13.02 -57.57 15.85
N LEU A 24 11.93 -58.32 16.02
CA LEU A 24 10.62 -57.95 15.51
C LEU A 24 10.09 -56.68 16.17
N THR A 25 10.25 -56.56 17.49
CA THR A 25 9.84 -55.39 18.26
C THR A 25 10.66 -54.17 17.83
N ASN A 26 11.98 -54.32 17.67
CA ASN A 26 12.86 -53.26 17.18
C ASN A 26 12.56 -52.86 15.73
N GLN A 27 12.28 -53.80 14.82
CA GLN A 27 11.86 -53.48 13.45
C GLN A 27 10.51 -52.77 13.41
N LEU A 28 9.55 -53.21 14.23
CA LEU A 28 8.23 -52.59 14.35
C LEU A 28 8.35 -51.16 14.88
N PHE A 29 9.17 -50.92 15.91
CA PHE A 29 9.38 -49.59 16.45
C PHE A 29 10.24 -48.71 15.55
N ALA A 30 11.36 -49.21 15.01
CA ALA A 30 12.28 -48.43 14.17
C ALA A 30 11.65 -47.95 12.85
N GLY A 31 10.73 -48.72 12.27
CA GLY A 31 9.98 -48.31 11.07
C GLY A 31 8.74 -47.47 11.37
N SER A 32 8.16 -47.59 12.57
CA SER A 32 6.94 -46.86 12.94
C SER A 32 7.19 -45.36 13.12
N ALA A 33 6.14 -44.56 12.91
CA ALA A 33 6.15 -43.13 13.23
C ALA A 33 6.46 -42.89 14.73
N VAL A 34 6.03 -43.80 15.61
CA VAL A 34 6.25 -43.73 17.06
C VAL A 34 7.73 -43.86 17.41
N GLY A 35 8.45 -44.84 16.87
CA GLY A 35 9.89 -45.00 17.16
C GLY A 35 10.76 -43.91 16.52
N ARG A 36 10.32 -43.32 15.40
CA ARG A 36 10.96 -42.11 14.85
C ARG A 36 10.77 -40.89 15.78
N ASN A 37 9.54 -40.68 16.27
CA ASN A 37 9.22 -39.57 17.18
C ASN A 37 9.90 -39.73 18.56
N LEU A 38 9.93 -40.95 19.11
CA LEU A 38 10.64 -41.25 20.35
C LEU A 38 12.15 -41.10 20.18
N ARG A 39 12.71 -41.52 19.05
CA ARG A 39 14.14 -41.31 18.75
C ARG A 39 14.48 -39.83 18.63
N SER A 40 13.64 -39.01 17.98
CA SER A 40 13.85 -37.56 17.94
C SER A 40 13.73 -36.93 19.33
N LEU A 41 12.79 -37.40 20.16
CA LEU A 41 12.61 -36.92 21.55
C LEU A 41 13.84 -37.24 22.42
N VAL A 42 14.37 -38.46 22.35
CA VAL A 42 15.56 -38.91 23.10
C VAL A 42 16.83 -38.19 22.62
N LEU A 43 16.90 -37.83 21.34
CA LEU A 43 18.01 -37.07 20.77
C LEU A 43 17.88 -35.55 20.99
N GLY A 44 16.85 -35.11 21.74
CA GLY A 44 16.60 -33.69 22.01
C GLY A 44 16.27 -32.87 20.75
N GLN A 45 15.95 -33.55 19.64
CA GLN A 45 15.53 -32.88 18.42
C GLN A 45 14.03 -32.59 18.52
N PRO A 46 13.57 -31.40 18.09
CA PRO A 46 12.14 -31.11 18.08
C PRO A 46 11.43 -32.21 17.29
N VAL A 47 10.49 -32.90 17.94
CA VAL A 47 9.58 -33.85 17.29
C VAL A 47 8.74 -33.03 16.33
N ARG A 48 9.26 -32.81 15.13
CA ARG A 48 8.47 -32.26 14.04
C ARG A 48 7.55 -33.38 13.64
N ALA A 49 6.34 -33.40 14.21
CA ALA A 49 5.23 -34.05 13.54
C ALA A 49 5.36 -33.64 12.07
N GLN A 50 5.41 -34.60 11.15
CA GLN A 50 5.30 -34.29 9.73
C GLN A 50 4.04 -33.45 9.65
N THR A 51 4.19 -32.14 9.51
CA THR A 51 3.08 -31.25 9.27
C THR A 51 2.55 -31.78 7.96
N PHE A 52 1.42 -32.48 8.02
CA PHE A 52 0.56 -32.64 6.87
C PHE A 52 0.15 -31.23 6.53
N THR A 53 1.04 -30.53 5.82
CA THR A 53 0.84 -29.21 5.26
C THR A 53 -0.28 -29.47 4.28
N ASN A 54 -1.49 -29.15 4.71
CA ASN A 54 -2.65 -29.34 3.87
C ASN A 54 -2.39 -28.49 2.62
N PRO A 55 -2.19 -29.09 1.43
CA PRO A 55 -1.79 -28.34 0.25
C PRO A 55 -2.80 -27.24 -0.09
N PHE A 56 -4.06 -27.39 0.34
CA PHE A 56 -5.08 -26.37 0.24
C PHE A 56 -4.86 -25.19 1.21
N GLU A 57 -4.44 -25.43 2.45
CA GLU A 57 -4.15 -24.35 3.41
C GLU A 57 -2.88 -23.59 3.04
N ASP A 58 -1.86 -24.28 2.55
CA ASP A 58 -0.66 -23.64 2.04
C ASP A 58 -0.95 -22.83 0.78
N ALA A 59 -1.71 -23.37 -0.17
CA ALA A 59 -2.14 -22.65 -1.35
C ALA A 59 -2.92 -21.38 -0.96
N ILE A 60 -3.89 -21.49 -0.04
CA ILE A 60 -4.70 -20.33 0.35
C ILE A 60 -3.90 -19.32 1.19
N SER A 61 -3.01 -19.76 2.07
CA SER A 61 -2.13 -18.83 2.79
C SER A 61 -1.12 -18.15 1.85
N GLY A 62 -0.72 -18.83 0.76
CA GLY A 62 0.05 -18.29 -0.34
C GLY A 62 -0.70 -17.20 -1.11
N THR A 63 -1.96 -17.46 -1.50
CA THR A 63 -2.80 -16.46 -2.18
C THR A 63 -3.06 -15.26 -1.28
N LEU A 64 -3.37 -15.46 0.00
CA LEU A 64 -3.59 -14.35 0.94
C LEU A 64 -2.35 -13.45 1.10
N ARG A 65 -1.14 -14.04 1.11
CA ARG A 65 0.12 -13.25 1.14
C ARG A 65 0.35 -12.50 -0.15
N ALA A 66 0.05 -13.13 -1.29
CA ALA A 66 0.15 -12.48 -2.60
C ALA A 66 -0.82 -11.30 -2.70
N ASP A 67 -2.07 -11.50 -2.29
CA ASP A 67 -3.10 -10.45 -2.24
C ASP A 67 -2.69 -9.33 -1.30
N ALA A 68 -2.20 -9.64 -0.10
CA ALA A 68 -1.68 -8.63 0.83
C ALA A 68 -0.50 -7.84 0.23
N GLY A 69 0.39 -8.49 -0.51
CA GLY A 69 1.47 -7.85 -1.26
C GLY A 69 0.95 -6.89 -2.33
N ALA A 70 -0.03 -7.34 -3.12
CA ALA A 70 -0.66 -6.52 -4.16
C ALA A 70 -1.43 -5.32 -3.57
N THR A 71 -2.18 -5.52 -2.49
CA THR A 71 -2.90 -4.44 -1.79
C THR A 71 -1.95 -3.40 -1.21
N ARG A 72 -0.78 -3.80 -0.68
CA ARG A 72 0.26 -2.84 -0.24
C ARG A 72 0.82 -2.03 -1.39
N GLN A 73 1.01 -2.65 -2.54
CA GLN A 73 1.47 -1.92 -3.73
C GLN A 73 0.41 -0.94 -4.20
N ALA A 74 -0.86 -1.35 -4.24
CA ALA A 74 -1.98 -0.45 -4.51
C ALA A 74 -2.01 0.73 -3.53
N ALA A 75 -1.85 0.49 -2.22
CA ALA A 75 -1.79 1.55 -1.23
C ALA A 75 -0.66 2.55 -1.51
N ARG A 76 0.55 2.06 -1.85
CA ARG A 76 1.68 2.93 -2.24
C ARG A 76 1.37 3.76 -3.49
N ASN A 77 0.79 3.14 -4.52
CA ASN A 77 0.42 3.83 -5.75
C ASN A 77 -0.65 4.92 -5.49
N VAL A 78 -1.61 4.65 -4.61
CA VAL A 78 -2.63 5.63 -4.18
C VAL A 78 -1.99 6.75 -3.35
N GLY A 79 -1.04 6.45 -2.48
CA GLY A 79 -0.28 7.46 -1.74
C GLY A 79 0.59 8.35 -2.64
N GLU A 80 1.17 7.79 -3.71
CA GLU A 80 1.86 8.56 -4.75
C GLU A 80 0.88 9.47 -5.49
N ALA A 81 -0.31 8.98 -5.84
CA ALA A 81 -1.37 9.80 -6.44
C ALA A 81 -1.81 10.95 -5.52
N ALA A 82 -1.92 10.70 -4.20
CA ALA A 82 -2.19 11.74 -3.22
C ALA A 82 -1.06 12.79 -3.18
N SER A 83 0.19 12.34 -3.25
CA SER A 83 1.37 13.22 -3.30
C SER A 83 1.39 14.08 -4.57
N MET A 84 1.05 13.51 -5.72
CA MET A 84 0.88 14.24 -6.98
C MET A 84 -0.17 15.35 -6.86
N MET A 85 -1.32 15.03 -6.25
CA MET A 85 -2.38 16.02 -5.98
C MET A 85 -1.92 17.11 -5.01
N GLY A 86 -1.14 16.77 -3.98
CA GLY A 86 -0.57 17.73 -3.05
C GLY A 86 0.41 18.70 -3.71
N VAL A 87 1.24 18.23 -4.64
CA VAL A 87 2.15 19.09 -5.44
C VAL A 87 1.34 20.04 -6.34
N ALA A 88 0.35 19.51 -7.08
CA ALA A 88 -0.52 20.34 -7.91
C ALA A 88 -1.28 21.39 -7.07
N ARG A 89 -1.82 21.01 -5.91
CA ARG A 89 -2.46 21.93 -4.96
C ARG A 89 -1.52 23.02 -4.47
N THR A 90 -0.27 22.69 -4.18
CA THR A 90 0.73 23.68 -3.73
C THR A 90 1.07 24.67 -4.84
N GLY A 91 1.20 24.19 -6.08
CA GLY A 91 1.34 25.05 -7.26
C GLY A 91 0.18 26.03 -7.41
N VAL A 92 -1.07 25.53 -7.38
CA VAL A 92 -2.27 26.39 -7.45
C VAL A 92 -2.36 27.35 -6.26
N SER A 93 -2.00 26.92 -5.06
CA SER A 93 -1.98 27.81 -3.88
C SER A 93 -0.97 28.94 -4.01
N THR A 94 0.12 28.73 -4.74
CA THR A 94 1.11 29.77 -5.03
C THR A 94 0.56 30.77 -6.06
N ILE A 95 -0.22 30.27 -7.04
CA ILE A 95 -0.92 31.09 -8.02
C ILE A 95 -2.00 31.95 -7.34
N THR A 96 -2.83 31.36 -6.46
CA THR A 96 -3.85 32.13 -5.72
C THR A 96 -3.24 33.20 -4.82
N GLY A 97 -2.09 32.92 -4.21
CA GLY A 97 -1.31 33.92 -3.48
C GLY A 97 -0.89 35.09 -4.37
N ALA A 98 -0.26 34.81 -5.51
CA ALA A 98 0.15 35.86 -6.45
C ALA A 98 -1.02 36.67 -7.01
N LEU A 99 -2.17 36.05 -7.29
CA LEU A 99 -3.39 36.74 -7.71
C LEU A 99 -3.95 37.66 -6.61
N ARG A 100 -3.90 37.24 -5.34
CA ARG A 100 -4.27 38.11 -4.21
C ARG A 100 -3.33 39.30 -4.07
N ASP A 101 -2.02 39.10 -4.25
CA ASP A 101 -1.04 40.19 -4.26
C ASP A 101 -1.32 41.18 -5.41
N MET A 102 -1.68 40.68 -6.60
CA MET A 102 -2.08 41.50 -7.76
C MET A 102 -3.35 42.31 -7.47
N GLN A 103 -4.34 41.70 -6.82
CA GLN A 103 -5.55 42.39 -6.38
C GLN A 103 -5.21 43.49 -5.36
N GLU A 104 -4.33 43.23 -4.39
CA GLU A 104 -3.90 44.21 -3.40
C GLU A 104 -3.19 45.41 -4.05
N ILE A 105 -2.35 45.19 -5.08
CA ILE A 105 -1.75 46.28 -5.86
C ILE A 105 -2.84 47.15 -6.49
N ILE A 106 -3.85 46.54 -7.12
CA ILE A 106 -4.95 47.28 -7.75
C ILE A 106 -5.74 48.08 -6.71
N ASP A 107 -6.03 47.48 -5.55
CA ASP A 107 -6.76 48.14 -4.46
C ASP A 107 -5.97 49.32 -3.89
N LYS A 108 -4.65 49.21 -3.74
CA LYS A 108 -3.76 50.32 -3.33
C LYS A 108 -3.66 51.43 -4.36
N ILE A 109 -3.77 51.11 -5.65
CA ILE A 109 -3.86 52.13 -6.70
C ILE A 109 -5.21 52.86 -6.60
N ASN A 110 -6.30 52.12 -6.39
CA ASN A 110 -7.64 52.70 -6.23
C ASN A 110 -7.78 53.57 -4.98
N SER A 111 -7.08 53.24 -3.89
CA SER A 111 -7.04 54.06 -2.67
C SER A 111 -6.14 55.29 -2.78
N GLY A 112 -5.33 55.39 -3.85
CA GLY A 112 -4.36 56.46 -4.07
C GLY A 112 -3.05 56.29 -3.29
N GLU A 113 -2.82 55.13 -2.67
CA GLU A 113 -1.56 54.78 -1.99
C GLU A 113 -0.43 54.49 -2.99
N LEU A 114 -0.78 53.90 -4.14
CA LEU A 114 0.14 53.61 -5.24
C LEU A 114 -0.27 54.35 -6.52
N ASP A 115 0.72 54.70 -7.34
CA ASP A 115 0.48 55.23 -8.69
C ASP A 115 0.52 54.09 -9.72
N GLY A 116 -0.61 53.81 -10.36
CA GLY A 116 -0.71 52.80 -11.42
C GLY A 116 0.07 53.13 -12.70
N SER A 117 0.51 54.38 -12.85
CA SER A 117 1.41 54.80 -13.94
C SER A 117 2.89 54.65 -13.59
N SER A 118 3.21 54.30 -12.33
CA SER A 118 4.58 54.10 -11.89
C SER A 118 5.18 52.83 -12.49
N SER A 119 6.31 52.97 -13.18
CA SER A 119 7.05 51.84 -13.75
C SER A 119 7.41 50.74 -12.74
N VAL A 120 7.59 51.10 -11.45
CA VAL A 120 7.85 50.14 -10.38
C VAL A 120 6.61 49.27 -10.13
N VAL A 121 5.44 49.90 -9.95
CA VAL A 121 4.18 49.20 -9.69
C VAL A 121 3.78 48.30 -10.86
N GLN A 122 3.93 48.79 -12.09
CA GLN A 122 3.69 47.98 -13.29
C GLN A 122 4.67 46.82 -13.42
N GLY A 123 5.95 47.04 -13.06
CA GLY A 123 6.99 46.02 -13.00
C GLY A 123 6.65 44.92 -11.98
N ASP A 124 6.25 45.29 -10.77
CA ASP A 124 5.86 44.37 -9.71
C ASP A 124 4.65 43.51 -10.13
N TYR A 125 3.64 44.13 -10.75
CA TYR A 125 2.47 43.43 -11.28
C TYR A 125 2.84 42.42 -12.38
N ASN A 126 3.72 42.81 -13.31
CA ASN A 126 4.22 41.91 -14.36
C ASN A 126 5.07 40.78 -13.76
N ALA A 127 5.88 41.05 -12.73
CA ALA A 127 6.67 40.03 -12.05
C ALA A 127 5.79 38.99 -11.35
N LEU A 128 4.65 39.41 -10.79
CA LEU A 128 3.65 38.49 -10.22
C LEU A 128 3.02 37.61 -11.30
N ARG A 129 2.64 38.18 -12.46
CA ARG A 129 2.19 37.38 -13.61
C ARG A 129 3.25 36.38 -14.04
N ASP A 130 4.50 36.81 -14.21
CA ASP A 130 5.58 35.95 -14.67
C ASP A 130 5.87 34.83 -13.66
N LYS A 131 5.74 35.11 -12.36
CA LYS A 131 5.78 34.10 -11.29
C LYS A 131 4.65 33.08 -11.44
N ILE A 132 3.43 33.51 -11.77
CA ILE A 132 2.29 32.60 -12.02
C ILE A 132 2.61 31.68 -13.20
N VAL A 133 3.00 32.23 -14.35
CA VAL A 133 3.35 31.45 -15.55
C VAL A 133 4.53 30.51 -15.30
N GLY A 134 5.53 30.97 -14.55
CA GLY A 134 6.65 30.14 -14.09
C GLY A 134 6.21 29.00 -13.17
N THR A 135 5.25 29.25 -12.28
CA THR A 135 4.69 28.22 -11.39
C THR A 135 3.90 27.18 -12.19
N ILE A 136 3.08 27.60 -13.15
CA ILE A 136 2.31 26.68 -14.02
C ILE A 136 3.25 25.73 -14.76
N SER A 137 4.25 26.30 -15.44
CA SER A 137 5.20 25.53 -16.26
C SER A 137 6.20 24.69 -15.46
N GLY A 138 6.48 25.08 -14.21
CA GLY A 138 7.41 24.42 -13.29
C GLY A 138 6.76 23.47 -12.28
N THR A 139 5.43 23.35 -12.24
CA THR A 139 4.76 22.38 -11.34
C THR A 139 4.73 21.01 -12.00
N ASP A 140 5.71 20.18 -11.63
CA ASP A 140 5.82 18.80 -12.07
C ASP A 140 5.98 17.81 -10.90
N PHE A 141 5.66 16.55 -11.16
CA PHE A 141 5.97 15.44 -10.28
C PHE A 141 6.55 14.29 -11.10
N ASN A 142 7.78 13.89 -10.82
CA ASN A 142 8.48 12.84 -11.56
C ASN A 142 8.45 13.05 -13.09
N GLY A 143 8.53 14.31 -13.55
CA GLY A 143 8.48 14.67 -14.97
C GLY A 143 7.08 14.76 -15.57
N ILE A 144 6.02 14.55 -14.81
CA ILE A 144 4.63 14.75 -15.24
C ILE A 144 4.22 16.17 -14.89
N SER A 145 3.91 17.00 -15.90
CA SER A 145 3.41 18.36 -15.70
C SER A 145 1.96 18.36 -15.23
N MET A 146 1.69 19.03 -14.10
CA MET A 146 0.39 18.95 -13.44
C MET A 146 -0.58 20.07 -13.79
N LEU A 147 -0.07 21.25 -14.17
CA LEU A 147 -0.88 22.45 -14.40
C LEU A 147 -0.82 22.96 -15.84
N ASP A 148 0.13 22.44 -16.62
CA ASP A 148 0.45 22.89 -17.98
C ASP A 148 -0.07 21.87 -19.01
N SER A 149 -1.21 22.18 -19.62
CA SER A 149 -1.86 21.29 -20.58
C SER A 149 -1.10 21.14 -21.89
N ALA A 150 -0.26 22.12 -22.25
CA ALA A 150 0.58 22.03 -23.45
C ALA A 150 1.62 20.90 -23.36
N LYS A 151 1.95 20.46 -22.15
CA LYS A 151 2.87 19.34 -21.89
C LYS A 151 2.15 18.00 -21.67
N TRP A 152 0.83 17.95 -21.82
CA TRP A 152 0.04 16.72 -21.71
C TRP A 152 0.05 15.91 -23.01
N GLY A 153 -0.51 14.70 -22.97
CA GLY A 153 -0.50 13.78 -24.10
C GLY A 153 0.76 12.93 -24.20
N THR A 154 1.40 12.66 -23.07
CA THR A 154 2.54 11.74 -22.97
C THR A 154 2.06 10.32 -22.63
N SER A 155 2.97 9.36 -22.51
CA SER A 155 2.62 8.01 -22.04
C SER A 155 2.15 7.97 -20.58
N GLN A 156 2.44 9.00 -19.80
CA GLN A 156 2.12 9.06 -18.36
C GLN A 156 0.88 9.89 -18.06
N ILE A 157 0.56 10.89 -18.90
CA ILE A 157 -0.61 11.76 -18.75
C ILE A 157 -1.36 11.87 -20.08
N GLY A 158 -2.65 11.57 -20.04
CA GLY A 158 -3.56 11.72 -21.17
C GLY A 158 -3.70 13.18 -21.61
N MET A 159 -4.14 13.40 -22.85
CA MET A 159 -4.42 14.76 -23.36
C MET A 159 -5.51 15.50 -22.56
N ASP A 160 -6.34 14.74 -21.83
CA ASP A 160 -7.39 15.25 -20.95
C ASP A 160 -6.90 15.47 -19.50
N GLY A 161 -5.58 15.42 -19.26
CA GLY A 161 -4.99 15.61 -17.94
C GLY A 161 -5.20 14.44 -17.00
N LYS A 162 -5.58 13.26 -17.51
CA LYS A 162 -5.78 12.07 -16.68
C LYS A 162 -4.50 11.26 -16.53
N VAL A 163 -4.23 10.83 -15.31
CA VAL A 163 -3.17 9.87 -14.99
C VAL A 163 -3.81 8.62 -14.40
N PHE A 164 -3.51 7.47 -14.98
CA PHE A 164 -4.02 6.19 -14.53
C PHE A 164 -3.22 5.68 -13.32
N ILE A 165 -3.91 5.47 -12.21
CA ILE A 165 -3.35 4.94 -10.96
C ILE A 165 -3.77 3.49 -10.80
N GLN A 166 -2.79 2.59 -10.83
CA GLN A 166 -3.03 1.17 -10.62
C GLN A 166 -3.30 0.90 -9.13
N SER A 167 -4.57 0.64 -8.79
CA SER A 167 -5.04 0.39 -7.42
C SER A 167 -5.39 -1.08 -7.17
N GLY A 168 -5.09 -1.98 -8.12
CA GLY A 168 -5.26 -3.41 -7.91
C GLY A 168 -4.63 -4.31 -8.98
N PRO A 169 -4.76 -5.64 -8.83
CA PRO A 169 -4.15 -6.63 -9.73
C PRO A 169 -4.69 -6.59 -11.16
N LYS A 170 -5.92 -6.08 -11.36
CA LYS A 170 -6.62 -6.04 -12.66
C LYS A 170 -7.34 -4.71 -12.90
N GLY A 171 -7.02 -3.66 -12.15
CA GLY A 171 -7.77 -2.41 -12.21
C GLY A 171 -7.05 -1.23 -11.58
N GLY A 172 -7.63 -0.07 -11.80
CA GLY A 172 -7.14 1.22 -11.33
C GLY A 172 -8.21 2.28 -11.52
N PHE A 173 -7.83 3.52 -11.26
CA PHE A 173 -8.68 4.68 -11.49
C PHE A 173 -7.84 5.82 -12.04
N ASP A 174 -8.51 6.75 -12.71
CA ASP A 174 -7.85 7.95 -13.20
C ASP A 174 -7.93 9.08 -12.18
N ILE A 175 -6.80 9.72 -11.93
CA ILE A 175 -6.77 11.05 -11.32
C ILE A 175 -6.79 12.09 -12.44
N SER A 176 -7.54 13.17 -12.24
CA SER A 176 -7.74 14.23 -13.24
C SER A 176 -7.09 15.52 -12.78
N PHE A 177 -6.12 16.01 -13.54
CA PHE A 177 -5.59 17.36 -13.41
C PHE A 177 -6.43 18.34 -14.23
N HIS A 178 -6.41 19.61 -13.85
CA HIS A 178 -7.07 20.70 -14.55
C HIS A 178 -6.01 21.59 -15.16
N ALA A 179 -6.24 21.94 -16.43
CA ALA A 179 -5.41 22.88 -17.17
C ALA A 179 -5.54 24.26 -16.52
N VAL A 180 -4.41 24.84 -16.14
CA VAL A 180 -4.35 26.19 -15.56
C VAL A 180 -3.67 27.16 -16.55
N ASP A 181 -2.89 26.64 -17.50
CA ASP A 181 -2.27 27.40 -18.58
C ASP A 181 -3.28 28.08 -19.50
N THR A 182 -4.44 27.45 -19.74
CA THR A 182 -5.57 28.03 -20.47
C THR A 182 -6.81 28.12 -19.57
N PRO A 183 -6.98 29.23 -18.84
CA PRO A 183 -8.11 29.40 -17.93
C PRO A 183 -9.47 29.27 -18.64
N SER A 184 -10.39 28.53 -18.04
CA SER A 184 -11.75 28.33 -18.55
C SER A 184 -12.60 29.60 -18.52
N SER A 185 -12.20 30.58 -17.71
CA SER A 185 -12.74 31.95 -17.72
C SER A 185 -12.53 32.69 -19.06
N GLY A 186 -11.65 32.20 -19.94
CA GLY A 186 -11.34 32.83 -21.23
C GLY A 186 -10.37 34.01 -21.15
N VAL A 187 -9.85 34.27 -19.95
CA VAL A 187 -8.82 35.29 -19.69
C VAL A 187 -7.44 34.66 -19.87
N ALA A 188 -6.61 35.19 -20.76
CA ALA A 188 -5.24 34.72 -20.89
C ALA A 188 -4.35 35.34 -19.81
N TRP A 189 -3.35 34.61 -19.32
CA TRP A 189 -2.36 35.16 -18.39
C TRP A 189 -1.62 36.37 -18.96
N ALA A 190 -1.47 36.44 -20.29
CA ALA A 190 -0.88 37.57 -20.99
C ALA A 190 -1.75 38.84 -20.95
N ASP A 191 -3.06 38.70 -20.74
CA ASP A 191 -3.98 39.84 -20.61
C ASP A 191 -3.79 40.57 -19.27
N LEU A 192 -3.11 39.95 -18.30
CA LEU A 192 -2.68 40.61 -17.08
C LEU A 192 -1.45 41.47 -17.36
N ALA A 193 -1.67 42.75 -17.66
CA ALA A 193 -0.60 43.67 -18.02
C ALA A 193 -0.50 44.84 -17.04
N GLY A 194 0.70 45.06 -16.50
CA GLY A 194 0.95 46.21 -15.62
C GLY A 194 0.69 47.56 -16.31
N ALA A 195 0.89 47.65 -17.63
CA ALA A 195 0.64 48.86 -18.41
C ALA A 195 -0.83 49.34 -18.34
N ASP A 196 -1.76 48.42 -18.10
CA ASP A 196 -3.20 48.71 -18.04
C ASP A 196 -3.66 49.26 -16.68
N LEU A 197 -2.75 49.41 -15.71
CA LEU A 197 -3.07 49.93 -14.37
C LEU A 197 -3.20 51.46 -14.32
N GLY A 198 -2.68 52.18 -15.31
CA GLY A 198 -2.60 53.64 -15.33
C GLY A 198 -3.95 54.33 -15.52
N ALA A 199 -4.86 53.76 -16.31
CA ALA A 199 -6.19 54.32 -16.54
C ALA A 199 -7.26 53.57 -15.74
N GLU A 200 -8.26 54.29 -15.22
CA GLU A 200 -9.30 53.71 -14.36
C GLU A 200 -10.12 52.62 -15.06
N GLY A 201 -10.48 52.83 -16.34
CA GLY A 201 -11.25 51.84 -17.10
C GLY A 201 -10.50 50.54 -17.38
N THR A 202 -9.22 50.62 -17.73
CA THR A 202 -8.38 49.43 -17.96
C THR A 202 -8.03 48.73 -16.65
N ARG A 203 -7.81 49.50 -15.56
CA ARG A 203 -7.59 48.96 -14.22
C ARG A 203 -8.80 48.20 -13.69
N ALA A 204 -10.02 48.68 -13.95
CA ALA A 204 -11.24 47.95 -13.62
C ALA A 204 -11.35 46.61 -14.37
N ASN A 205 -10.94 46.56 -15.63
CA ASN A 205 -10.86 45.31 -16.39
C ASN A 205 -9.83 44.35 -15.79
N GLN A 206 -8.63 44.85 -15.45
CA GLN A 206 -7.58 44.07 -14.79
C GLN A 206 -8.07 43.45 -13.47
N LEU A 207 -8.81 44.22 -12.66
CA LEU A 207 -9.44 43.71 -11.44
C LEU A 207 -10.42 42.57 -11.73
N GLY A 208 -11.27 42.74 -12.76
CA GLY A 208 -12.20 41.70 -13.19
C GLY A 208 -11.50 40.42 -13.65
N TYR A 209 -10.40 40.55 -14.38
CA TYR A 209 -9.56 39.41 -14.79
C TYR A 209 -8.94 38.69 -13.59
N VAL A 210 -8.32 39.42 -12.66
CA VAL A 210 -7.73 38.84 -11.44
C VAL A 210 -8.79 38.12 -10.61
N GLN A 211 -9.97 38.72 -10.44
CA GLN A 211 -11.07 38.11 -9.66
C GLN A 211 -11.63 36.84 -10.33
N ALA A 212 -11.80 36.86 -11.66
CA ALA A 212 -12.27 35.69 -12.41
C ALA A 212 -11.26 34.53 -12.28
N LEU A 213 -9.97 34.81 -12.47
CA LEU A 213 -8.90 33.83 -12.34
C LEU A 213 -8.77 33.33 -10.90
N ALA A 214 -8.86 34.21 -9.90
CA ALA A 214 -8.77 33.83 -8.49
C ALA A 214 -9.90 32.88 -8.08
N SER A 215 -11.13 33.17 -8.51
CA SER A 215 -12.30 32.30 -8.29
C SER A 215 -12.11 30.92 -8.92
N GLU A 216 -11.61 30.88 -10.15
CA GLU A 216 -11.29 29.63 -10.86
C GLU A 216 -10.22 28.82 -10.12
N MET A 217 -9.12 29.47 -9.70
CA MET A 217 -8.03 28.82 -8.98
C MET A 217 -8.46 28.32 -7.60
N ASP A 218 -9.29 29.06 -6.87
CA ASP A 218 -9.84 28.60 -5.58
C ASP A 218 -10.73 27.35 -5.75
N SER A 219 -11.50 27.27 -6.86
CA SER A 219 -12.29 26.07 -7.22
C SER A 219 -11.38 24.87 -7.52
N VAL A 220 -10.36 25.06 -8.35
CA VAL A 220 -9.37 24.01 -8.69
C VAL A 220 -8.62 23.54 -7.43
N GLN A 221 -8.20 24.47 -6.58
CA GLN A 221 -7.53 24.17 -5.32
C GLN A 221 -8.41 23.34 -4.37
N SER A 222 -9.70 23.69 -4.28
CA SER A 222 -10.67 22.96 -3.46
C SER A 222 -10.89 21.54 -3.98
N MET A 223 -10.96 21.36 -5.30
CA MET A 223 -11.04 20.04 -5.92
C MET A 223 -9.79 19.21 -5.62
N TYR A 224 -8.59 19.77 -5.78
CA TYR A 224 -7.34 19.04 -5.48
C TYR A 224 -7.24 18.64 -4.01
N ARG A 225 -7.62 19.54 -3.09
CA ARG A 225 -7.67 19.21 -1.66
C ARG A 225 -8.64 18.05 -1.37
N SER A 226 -9.86 18.12 -1.91
CA SER A 226 -10.85 17.06 -1.71
C SER A 226 -10.38 15.71 -2.28
N LYS A 227 -9.71 15.72 -3.44
CA LYS A 227 -9.13 14.51 -4.04
C LYS A 227 -7.96 13.97 -3.22
N GLU A 228 -7.05 14.83 -2.78
CA GLU A 228 -5.92 14.48 -1.89
C GLU A 228 -6.43 13.78 -0.61
N ASP A 229 -7.39 14.38 0.07
CA ASP A 229 -8.00 13.82 1.30
C ASP A 229 -8.65 12.45 1.04
N SER A 230 -9.39 12.32 -0.08
CA SER A 230 -10.01 11.06 -0.49
C SER A 230 -8.99 9.97 -0.78
N LEU A 231 -7.88 10.31 -1.46
CA LEU A 231 -6.81 9.37 -1.80
C LEU A 231 -6.06 8.91 -0.55
N HIS A 232 -5.79 9.82 0.38
CA HIS A 232 -5.15 9.47 1.65
C HIS A 232 -6.04 8.54 2.49
N SER A 233 -7.35 8.80 2.52
CA SER A 233 -8.32 7.88 3.16
C SER A 233 -8.31 6.49 2.50
N GLN A 234 -8.28 6.44 1.17
CA GLN A 234 -8.21 5.18 0.43
C GLN A 234 -6.89 4.42 0.66
N GLU A 235 -5.76 5.12 0.73
CA GLU A 235 -4.47 4.54 1.09
C GLU A 235 -4.55 3.84 2.45
N LEU A 236 -5.05 4.52 3.48
CA LEU A 236 -5.18 3.96 4.82
C LEU A 236 -6.10 2.73 4.86
N ALA A 237 -7.21 2.77 4.10
CA ALA A 237 -8.11 1.63 3.97
C ALA A 237 -7.42 0.40 3.34
N LEU A 238 -6.64 0.61 2.27
CA LEU A 238 -5.87 -0.45 1.62
C LEU A 238 -4.76 -1.00 2.54
N GLN A 239 -4.07 -0.14 3.29
CA GLN A 239 -3.09 -0.59 4.28
C GLN A 239 -3.72 -1.47 5.36
N SER A 240 -4.88 -1.06 5.89
CA SER A 240 -5.65 -1.86 6.85
C SER A 240 -6.08 -3.21 6.26
N GLN A 241 -6.60 -3.22 5.02
CA GLN A 241 -6.96 -4.44 4.32
C GLN A 241 -5.77 -5.40 4.16
N ALA A 242 -4.59 -4.88 3.79
CA ALA A 242 -3.38 -5.69 3.67
C ALA A 242 -2.96 -6.31 5.01
N GLN A 243 -3.10 -5.59 6.12
CA GLN A 243 -2.82 -6.12 7.46
C GLN A 243 -3.79 -7.24 7.84
N ILE A 244 -5.08 -7.10 7.51
CA ILE A 244 -6.09 -8.14 7.75
C ILE A 244 -5.75 -9.41 6.95
N LEU A 245 -5.36 -9.27 5.68
CA LEU A 245 -4.98 -10.40 4.82
C LEU A 245 -3.73 -11.12 5.36
N ASP A 246 -2.74 -10.37 5.83
CA ASP A 246 -1.55 -10.92 6.49
C ASP A 246 -1.90 -11.69 7.77
N ASN A 247 -2.77 -11.13 8.61
CA ASN A 247 -3.22 -11.79 9.83
C ASN A 247 -4.02 -13.06 9.51
N ALA A 248 -4.89 -13.02 8.49
CA ALA A 248 -5.61 -14.19 8.01
C ALA A 248 -4.66 -15.28 7.49
N ALA A 249 -3.61 -14.91 6.74
CA ALA A 249 -2.59 -15.85 6.27
C ALA A 249 -1.79 -16.47 7.42
N ARG A 250 -1.55 -15.72 8.51
CA ARG A 250 -0.86 -16.20 9.72
C ARG A 250 -1.75 -17.13 10.55
N LEU A 251 -3.02 -16.80 10.76
CA LEU A 251 -3.98 -17.63 11.49
C LEU A 251 -4.26 -18.95 10.77
N ARG A 252 -4.24 -18.94 9.44
CA ARG A 252 -4.52 -20.11 8.62
C ARG A 252 -3.34 -21.03 8.40
N LYS A 253 -2.10 -20.50 8.49
CA LYS A 253 -0.95 -21.38 8.64
C LYS A 253 -1.15 -22.06 10.01
N PRO A 254 -1.27 -23.39 10.09
CA PRO A 254 -1.35 -24.04 11.39
C PRO A 254 -0.11 -23.60 12.17
N SER A 255 -0.32 -22.73 13.16
CA SER A 255 0.63 -22.55 14.25
C SER A 255 0.77 -23.94 14.81
N ASP A 256 1.92 -24.54 14.52
CA ASP A 256 2.43 -25.82 15.01
C ASP A 256 1.38 -26.58 15.82
N PRO A 257 0.78 -27.69 15.31
CA PRO A 257 0.19 -28.63 16.22
C PRO A 257 1.37 -29.18 17.01
N GLY A 258 1.74 -28.47 18.09
CA GLY A 258 2.21 -29.14 19.26
C GLY A 258 1.17 -30.22 19.50
N MET A 259 1.48 -31.45 19.07
CA MET A 259 1.15 -32.59 19.88
C MET A 259 1.71 -32.21 21.24
N THR A 260 0.86 -31.60 22.06
CA THR A 260 1.25 -31.28 23.41
C THR A 260 1.63 -32.61 24.05
N LEU A 261 2.60 -32.59 24.95
CA LEU A 261 3.11 -33.81 25.55
C LEU A 261 1.95 -34.67 26.09
N GLU A 262 0.87 -34.02 26.56
CA GLU A 262 -0.35 -34.68 27.02
C GLU A 262 -1.11 -35.42 25.90
N LYS A 263 -1.22 -34.88 24.69
CA LYS A 263 -1.86 -35.58 23.56
C LYS A 263 -1.04 -36.78 23.10
N LEU A 264 0.28 -36.65 23.08
CA LEU A 264 1.18 -37.75 22.74
C LEU A 264 1.15 -38.85 23.81
N LEU A 265 1.15 -38.47 25.09
CA LEU A 265 0.99 -39.38 26.23
C LEU A 265 -0.38 -40.06 26.22
N ALA A 266 -1.46 -39.32 25.92
CA ALA A 266 -2.80 -39.88 25.83
C ALA A 266 -2.91 -40.92 24.70
N GLU A 267 -2.34 -40.66 23.52
CA GLU A 267 -2.29 -41.65 22.43
C GLU A 267 -1.42 -42.86 22.76
N LEU A 268 -0.30 -42.66 23.47
CA LEU A 268 0.58 -43.76 23.89
C LEU A 268 -0.13 -44.67 24.89
N ILE A 269 -0.83 -44.08 25.87
CA ILE A 269 -1.63 -44.79 26.88
C ILE A 269 -2.80 -45.51 26.19
N LEU A 270 -3.50 -44.88 25.24
CA LEU A 270 -4.59 -45.50 24.48
C LEU A 270 -4.11 -46.72 23.67
N LYS A 271 -2.89 -46.66 23.15
CA LYS A 271 -2.33 -47.72 22.30
C LYS A 271 -1.77 -48.89 23.13
N GLU A 272 -1.21 -48.63 24.32
CA GLU A 272 -0.77 -49.68 25.24
C GLU A 272 -1.91 -50.30 26.04
N SER A 273 -2.99 -49.56 26.33
CA SER A 273 -4.07 -50.09 27.19
C SER A 273 -4.97 -51.12 26.51
N GLY A 274 -4.98 -51.20 25.18
CA GLY A 274 -5.70 -52.24 24.44
C GLY A 274 -7.18 -52.40 24.84
N THR A 275 -7.83 -51.34 25.35
CA THR A 275 -9.21 -51.41 25.85
C THR A 275 -10.13 -50.42 25.14
N ILE A 276 -11.19 -51.03 24.62
CA ILE A 276 -12.41 -50.51 24.02
C ILE A 276 -12.97 -49.36 24.86
N PHE A 277 -12.90 -48.13 24.35
CA PHE A 277 -13.88 -47.10 24.67
C PHE A 277 -14.53 -46.65 23.36
N ASP A 278 -15.81 -46.97 23.21
CA ASP A 278 -16.69 -46.41 22.20
C ASP A 278 -16.81 -44.90 22.49
N SER A 279 -16.35 -44.06 21.56
CA SER A 279 -16.46 -42.61 21.67
C SER A 279 -17.81 -42.07 21.18
N LYS A 280 -18.89 -42.87 21.27
CA LYS A 280 -20.26 -42.36 21.19
C LYS A 280 -20.97 -42.49 22.54
N GLY A 281 -20.75 -41.47 23.35
CA GLY A 281 -21.52 -41.08 24.52
C GLY A 281 -21.23 -39.62 24.81
#